data_AF-A0A544Y6V5-F1
#
_entry.id   AF-A0A544Y6V5-F1
#
_cell.length_a   1.000
_cell.length_b   1.000
_cell.length_c   1.000
_cell.angle_alpha   90.00
_cell.angle_beta   90.00
_cell.angle_gamma   90.00
#
_symmetry.space_group_name_H-M   'P 1'
#
loop_
_entity.id
_entity.type
_entity.pdbx_description
1 polymer ?
#
loop_
_entity_poly.entity_id
_entity_poly.type
_entity_poly.pdbx_seq_one_letter_code
_entity_poly.pdbx_strand_id
1 'polypeptide(L)'
;MSGQRVHRRLLSVAAATVSITIGALTLTGCSDDSGEAKAKGRDLTALQCPMVETGQNGGADQYKPAENAFDTAELLGLDLAEAREKAARHNCEIVVSREDDRSLPVPIEIDLARIYVYTAHGVVTQIEGVGGGL
;
A
#
# COMPACT_ATOMS: atom_id res chain seq x y z
N MET A 1 -66.09 47.23 -18.78
CA MET A 1 -64.97 48.14 -18.47
C MET A 1 -63.70 47.31 -18.32
N SER A 2 -62.59 47.76 -18.93
CA SER A 2 -61.21 47.21 -18.91
C SER A 2 -61.04 45.81 -19.53
N GLY A 3 -60.37 45.65 -20.67
CA GLY A 3 -58.91 45.72 -20.85
C GLY A 3 -58.38 44.27 -20.75
N GLN A 4 -57.62 43.68 -21.66
CA GLN A 4 -56.33 44.12 -22.18
C GLN A 4 -55.89 43.11 -23.26
N ARG A 5 -55.39 43.58 -24.40
CA ARG A 5 -54.64 42.77 -25.37
C ARG A 5 -53.28 42.45 -24.77
N VAL A 6 -52.78 41.21 -24.83
CA VAL A 6 -51.33 40.96 -24.75
C VAL A 6 -50.90 39.92 -25.77
N HIS A 7 -49.89 40.35 -26.52
CA HIS A 7 -49.18 39.69 -27.59
C HIS A 7 -48.39 38.45 -27.15
N ARG A 8 -48.36 37.46 -28.05
CA ARG A 8 -47.15 36.85 -28.66
C ARG A 8 -45.95 36.67 -27.72
N ARG A 9 -45.55 35.41 -27.50
CA ARG A 9 -44.23 34.86 -27.90
C ARG A 9 -44.13 33.38 -27.53
N LEU A 10 -44.14 32.55 -28.57
CA LEU A 10 -43.65 31.18 -28.55
C LEU A 10 -42.17 31.23 -28.13
N LEU A 11 -41.83 30.64 -26.99
CA LEU A 11 -40.45 30.42 -26.58
C LEU A 11 -39.96 29.15 -27.27
N SER A 12 -39.31 29.34 -28.42
CA SER A 12 -38.50 28.32 -29.07
C SER A 12 -37.30 28.02 -28.17
N VAL A 13 -37.31 26.87 -27.50
CA VAL A 13 -36.16 26.35 -26.77
C VAL A 13 -35.16 25.88 -27.81
N ALA A 14 -34.14 26.69 -28.08
CA ALA A 14 -32.99 26.28 -28.88
C ALA A 14 -32.17 25.27 -28.07
N ALA A 15 -32.21 24.01 -28.47
CA ALA A 15 -31.34 22.97 -27.94
C ALA A 15 -29.92 23.21 -28.47
N ALA A 16 -29.01 23.64 -27.59
CA ALA A 16 -27.59 23.73 -27.90
C ALA A 16 -26.98 22.32 -27.84
N THR A 17 -26.81 21.68 -28.98
CA THR A 17 -26.01 20.44 -29.11
C THR A 17 -24.53 20.80 -29.07
N VAL A 18 -23.85 20.43 -27.98
CA VAL A 18 -22.38 20.48 -27.88
C VAL A 18 -21.81 19.21 -28.51
N SER A 19 -21.20 19.36 -29.67
CA SER A 19 -20.49 18.28 -30.37
C SER A 19 -19.04 18.23 -29.89
N ILE A 20 -18.64 17.17 -29.18
CA ILE A 20 -17.22 16.92 -28.86
C ILE A 20 -16.62 16.11 -30.00
N THR A 21 -15.82 16.76 -30.84
CA THR A 21 -15.00 16.13 -31.88
C THR A 21 -13.76 15.50 -31.25
N ILE A 22 -13.68 14.17 -31.26
CA ILE A 22 -12.47 13.43 -30.86
C ILE A 22 -11.51 13.43 -32.04
N GLY A 23 -10.44 14.22 -31.95
CA GLY A 23 -9.33 14.20 -32.89
C GLY A 23 -8.49 12.93 -32.71
N ALA A 24 -8.35 12.15 -33.77
CA ALA A 24 -7.49 10.96 -33.81
C ALA A 24 -6.00 11.39 -33.78
N LEU A 25 -5.27 10.95 -32.76
CA LEU A 25 -3.82 11.03 -32.70
C LEU A 25 -3.24 9.75 -33.31
N THR A 26 -2.46 9.91 -34.36
CA THR A 26 -1.71 8.86 -35.04
C THR A 26 -0.60 8.32 -34.14
N LEU A 27 -0.70 7.04 -33.75
CA LEU A 27 0.37 6.28 -33.10
C LEU A 27 1.49 5.98 -34.11
N THR A 28 2.58 6.73 -34.04
CA THR A 28 3.88 6.32 -34.57
C THR A 28 4.46 5.26 -33.64
N GLY A 29 4.73 4.08 -34.18
CA GLY A 29 5.37 2.98 -33.47
C GLY A 29 6.85 3.27 -33.19
N CYS A 30 7.29 2.89 -31.99
CA CYS A 30 8.65 2.47 -31.71
C CYS A 30 8.54 1.14 -30.96
N SER A 31 8.87 0.05 -31.67
CA SER A 31 9.24 -1.21 -31.03
C SER A 31 10.56 -0.99 -30.30
N ASP A 32 10.58 -1.21 -29.00
CA ASP A 32 11.81 -1.48 -28.26
C ASP A 32 11.67 -2.88 -27.64
N ASP A 33 12.23 -3.85 -28.36
CA ASP A 33 12.58 -5.17 -27.84
C ASP A 33 13.91 -4.99 -27.13
N SER A 34 13.84 -4.68 -25.84
CA SER A 34 14.98 -4.75 -24.94
C SER A 34 14.50 -5.43 -23.67
N GLY A 35 14.86 -6.70 -23.54
CA GLY A 35 14.63 -7.49 -22.34
C GLY A 35 15.34 -6.89 -21.14
N GLU A 36 14.70 -5.92 -20.50
CA GLU A 36 15.05 -5.52 -19.16
C GLU A 36 14.51 -6.59 -18.23
N ALA A 37 15.40 -7.48 -17.78
CA ALA A 37 15.24 -8.05 -16.45
C ALA A 37 15.13 -6.85 -15.50
N LYS A 38 13.89 -6.46 -15.16
CA LYS A 38 13.64 -5.44 -14.15
C LYS A 38 14.25 -5.95 -12.87
N ALA A 39 15.49 -5.55 -12.60
CA ALA A 39 15.99 -5.51 -11.24
C ALA A 39 14.98 -4.63 -10.51
N LYS A 40 14.06 -5.27 -9.76
CA LYS A 40 13.13 -4.55 -8.89
C LYS A 40 14.01 -3.67 -8.02
N GLY A 41 13.98 -2.36 -8.27
CA GLY A 41 14.65 -1.39 -7.41
C GLY A 41 14.22 -1.69 -5.98
N ARG A 42 15.19 -1.92 -5.10
CA ARG A 42 14.93 -2.31 -3.71
C ARG A 42 14.17 -1.15 -3.06
N ASP A 43 12.95 -1.39 -2.60
CA ASP A 43 12.17 -0.38 -1.91
C ASP A 43 12.89 -0.03 -0.59
N LEU A 44 13.39 1.20 -0.50
CA LEU A 44 14.15 1.66 0.67
C LEU A 44 13.23 2.02 1.84
N THR A 45 11.91 1.98 1.64
CA THR A 45 10.89 2.14 2.68
C THR A 45 10.36 0.81 3.20
N ALA A 46 10.79 -0.31 2.60
CA ALA A 46 10.41 -1.64 3.04
C ALA A 46 10.94 -1.93 4.44
N LEU A 47 10.02 -2.26 5.35
CA LEU A 47 10.35 -2.72 6.69
C LEU A 47 11.11 -4.05 6.58
N GLN A 48 12.26 -4.15 7.23
CA GLN A 48 13.09 -5.35 7.23
C GLN A 48 13.08 -6.01 8.61
N CYS A 49 13.23 -7.34 8.62
CA CYS A 49 13.33 -8.11 9.85
C CYS A 49 14.37 -9.24 9.68
N PRO A 50 15.21 -9.53 10.69
CA PRO A 50 15.26 -8.86 12.00
C PRO A 50 16.08 -7.58 11.95
N MET A 51 15.85 -6.72 12.93
CA MET A 51 16.63 -5.51 13.16
C MET A 51 17.68 -5.76 14.25
N VAL A 52 18.75 -4.98 14.26
CA VAL A 52 19.79 -4.98 15.30
C VAL A 52 20.12 -3.55 15.71
N GLU A 53 20.43 -3.37 16.99
CA GLU A 53 20.86 -2.09 17.52
C GLU A 53 22.27 -1.72 17.02
N THR A 54 22.46 -0.46 16.64
CA THR A 54 23.74 0.08 16.14
C THR A 54 24.36 1.10 17.09
N GLY A 55 23.81 1.24 18.29
CA GLY A 55 24.19 2.22 19.30
C GLY A 55 23.26 3.44 19.34
N GLN A 56 23.66 4.44 20.13
CA GLN A 56 22.87 5.66 20.34
C GLN A 56 23.45 6.85 19.58
N ASN A 57 22.59 7.65 18.96
CA ASN A 57 22.96 8.94 18.39
C ASN A 57 21.99 10.00 18.90
N GLY A 58 22.51 10.99 19.63
CA GLY A 58 21.68 12.05 20.21
C GLY A 58 20.66 11.57 21.26
N GLY A 59 20.88 10.41 21.89
CA GLY A 59 20.00 9.86 22.94
C GLY A 59 18.84 9.00 22.43
N ALA A 60 18.75 8.73 21.12
CA ALA A 60 17.84 7.75 20.56
C ALA A 60 18.61 6.49 20.14
N ASP A 61 18.03 5.33 20.41
CA ASP A 61 18.56 4.05 19.92
C ASP A 61 18.45 3.99 18.40
N GLN A 62 19.53 3.58 17.75
CA GLN A 62 19.56 3.39 16.31
C GLN A 62 19.48 1.91 15.99
N TYR A 63 18.74 1.59 14.93
CA TYR A 63 18.54 0.23 14.46
C TYR A 63 18.89 0.14 12.99
N LYS A 64 19.45 -1.00 12.58
CA LYS A 64 19.63 -1.37 11.17
C LYS A 64 19.14 -2.80 10.93
N PRO A 65 18.83 -3.18 9.70
CA PRO A 65 18.57 -4.58 9.37
C PRO A 65 19.79 -5.47 9.67
N ALA A 66 19.55 -6.66 10.20
CA ALA A 66 20.56 -7.70 10.37
C ALA A 66 21.08 -8.21 9.02
N GLU A 67 22.20 -8.93 9.02
CA GLU A 67 22.78 -9.50 7.78
C GLU A 67 21.83 -10.51 7.10
N ASN A 68 21.04 -11.24 7.90
CA ASN A 68 20.07 -12.21 7.42
C ASN A 68 18.66 -11.63 7.23
N ALA A 69 18.50 -10.30 7.31
CA ALA A 69 17.21 -9.65 7.22
C ALA A 69 16.58 -9.80 5.84
N PHE A 70 15.25 -9.89 5.82
CA PHE A 70 14.46 -9.95 4.59
C PHE A 70 13.42 -8.82 4.55
N ASP A 71 12.91 -8.57 3.35
CA ASP A 71 11.83 -7.60 3.11
C ASP A 71 10.49 -8.20 3.57
N THR A 72 9.89 -7.60 4.59
CA THR A 72 8.62 -8.07 5.14
C THR A 72 7.44 -7.93 4.17
N ALA A 73 7.55 -7.11 3.11
CA ALA A 73 6.55 -7.05 2.05
C ALA A 73 6.39 -8.39 1.32
N GLU A 74 7.40 -9.26 1.37
CA GLU A 74 7.31 -10.62 0.83
C GLU A 74 6.34 -11.54 1.59
N LEU A 75 5.79 -11.10 2.73
CA LEU A 75 4.75 -11.81 3.48
C LEU A 75 3.34 -11.48 3.00
N LEU A 76 3.15 -10.37 2.28
CA LEU A 76 1.83 -9.91 1.87
C LEU A 76 1.17 -10.90 0.90
N GLY A 77 -0.08 -11.24 1.17
CA GLY A 77 -0.86 -12.20 0.38
C GLY A 77 -0.55 -13.67 0.68
N LEU A 78 0.40 -13.98 1.58
CA LEU A 78 0.62 -15.34 2.04
C LEU A 78 -0.41 -15.73 3.10
N ASP A 79 -0.74 -17.03 3.13
CA ASP A 79 -1.42 -17.62 4.27
C ASP A 79 -0.55 -17.44 5.53
N LEU A 80 -1.18 -17.19 6.67
CA LEU A 80 -0.48 -16.88 7.94
C LEU A 80 0.50 -18.00 8.34
N ALA A 81 0.16 -19.26 8.06
CA ALA A 81 1.05 -20.39 8.33
C ALA A 81 2.33 -20.33 7.47
N GLU A 82 2.19 -20.05 6.18
CA GLU A 82 3.32 -19.91 5.26
C GLU A 82 4.16 -18.68 5.61
N ALA A 83 3.50 -17.56 5.92
CA ALA A 83 4.17 -16.33 6.35
C ALA A 83 5.01 -16.56 7.61
N ARG A 84 4.47 -17.29 8.60
CA ARG A 84 5.19 -17.65 9.84
C ARG A 84 6.41 -18.52 9.55
N GLU A 85 6.26 -19.53 8.69
CA GLU A 85 7.38 -20.37 8.29
C GLU A 85 8.47 -19.54 7.60
N LYS A 86 8.08 -18.62 6.70
CA LYS A 86 9.00 -17.72 6.03
C LYS A 86 9.75 -16.81 7.00
N ALA A 87 9.04 -16.15 7.91
CA ALA A 87 9.66 -15.30 8.92
C ALA A 87 10.63 -16.10 9.82
N ALA A 88 10.24 -17.30 10.25
CA ALA A 88 11.06 -18.15 11.11
C ALA A 88 12.40 -18.55 10.46
N ARG A 89 12.44 -18.76 9.13
CA ARG A 89 13.70 -19.00 8.40
C ARG A 89 14.71 -17.85 8.50
N HIS A 90 14.23 -16.64 8.79
CA HIS A 90 15.04 -15.45 9.00
C HIS A 90 15.19 -15.07 10.49
N ASN A 91 14.81 -15.96 11.41
CA ASN A 91 14.79 -15.71 12.85
C ASN A 91 13.83 -14.57 13.26
N CYS A 92 12.73 -14.41 12.53
CA CYS A 92 11.66 -13.47 12.87
C CYS A 92 10.39 -14.21 13.34
N GLU A 93 9.65 -13.58 14.24
CA GLU A 93 8.35 -14.03 14.73
C GLU A 93 7.24 -13.11 14.22
N ILE A 94 6.12 -13.69 13.77
CA ILE A 94 4.93 -12.91 13.38
C ILE A 94 3.96 -12.84 14.55
N VAL A 95 3.60 -11.64 14.95
CA VAL A 95 2.49 -11.32 15.86
C VAL A 95 1.34 -10.74 15.05
N VAL A 96 0.15 -11.30 15.21
CA VAL A 96 -1.06 -10.76 14.59
C VAL A 96 -1.63 -9.70 15.52
N SER A 97 -1.59 -8.44 15.10
CA SER A 97 -2.12 -7.29 15.85
C SER A 97 -3.55 -6.93 15.46
N ARG A 98 -4.00 -7.38 14.28
CA ARG A 98 -5.39 -7.31 13.83
C ARG A 98 -5.77 -8.54 13.02
N GLU A 99 -6.92 -9.13 13.32
CA GLU A 99 -7.49 -10.25 12.58
C GLU A 99 -8.95 -9.96 12.24
N ASP A 100 -9.30 -10.02 10.95
CA ASP A 100 -10.66 -9.78 10.44
C ASP A 100 -11.27 -8.48 11.02
N ASP A 101 -10.52 -7.38 10.87
CA ASP A 101 -10.85 -6.03 11.37
C ASP A 101 -10.92 -5.87 12.89
N ARG A 102 -10.55 -6.89 13.68
CA ARG A 102 -10.51 -6.83 15.14
C ARG A 102 -9.08 -6.71 15.66
N SER A 103 -8.80 -5.68 16.45
CA SER A 103 -7.50 -5.55 17.12
C SER A 103 -7.30 -6.64 18.19
N LEU A 104 -6.09 -7.15 18.26
CA LEU A 104 -5.66 -8.18 19.22
C LEU A 104 -4.65 -7.58 20.21
N PRO A 105 -4.57 -8.11 21.44
CA PRO A 105 -3.54 -7.70 22.38
C PRO A 105 -2.15 -8.05 21.83
N VAL A 106 -1.23 -7.10 21.92
CA VAL A 106 0.16 -7.25 21.46
C VAL A 106 1.14 -7.04 22.63
N PRO A 107 2.32 -7.69 22.61
CA PRO A 107 3.38 -7.41 23.57
C PRO A 107 3.84 -5.95 23.47
N ILE A 108 4.15 -5.34 24.62
CA ILE A 108 4.62 -3.94 24.72
C ILE A 108 6.14 -3.82 24.69
N GLU A 109 6.84 -4.92 24.93
CA GLU A 109 8.30 -4.98 24.94
C GLU A 109 8.85 -4.85 23.51
N ILE A 110 9.94 -4.10 23.37
CA ILE A 110 10.68 -4.03 22.12
C ILE A 110 11.36 -5.39 21.88
N ASP A 111 11.07 -5.97 20.72
CA ASP A 111 11.69 -7.17 20.20
C ASP A 111 11.96 -6.97 18.70
N LEU A 112 13.22 -6.72 18.37
CA LEU A 112 13.70 -6.42 17.02
C LEU A 112 13.53 -7.58 16.02
N ALA A 113 13.13 -8.77 16.50
CA ALA A 113 12.80 -9.93 15.68
C ALA A 113 11.29 -10.12 15.49
N ARG A 114 10.42 -9.26 16.03
CA ARG A 114 8.96 -9.36 15.83
C ARG A 114 8.47 -8.52 14.68
N ILE A 115 7.60 -9.13 13.88
CA ILE A 115 6.84 -8.51 12.79
C ILE A 115 5.38 -8.45 13.22
N TYR A 116 4.79 -7.28 13.23
CA TYR A 116 3.38 -7.07 13.52
C TYR A 116 2.62 -6.98 12.21
N VAL A 117 1.57 -7.80 12.07
CA VAL A 117 0.80 -7.91 10.83
C VAL A 117 -0.69 -7.83 11.08
N TYR A 118 -1.40 -7.39 10.05
CA TYR A 118 -2.84 -7.57 9.96
C TYR A 118 -3.16 -8.75 9.07
N THR A 119 -4.20 -9.49 9.44
CA THR A 119 -4.71 -10.61 8.65
C THR A 119 -6.19 -10.45 8.36
N ALA A 120 -6.61 -10.91 7.18
CA ALA A 120 -8.01 -11.11 6.82
C ALA A 120 -8.16 -12.51 6.25
N HIS A 121 -9.11 -13.28 6.78
CA HIS A 121 -9.41 -14.65 6.35
C HIS A 121 -8.17 -15.57 6.33
N GLY A 122 -7.29 -15.41 7.32
CA GLY A 122 -6.06 -16.19 7.46
C GLY A 122 -4.90 -15.75 6.55
N VAL A 123 -5.06 -14.69 5.76
CA VAL A 123 -4.04 -14.16 4.84
C VAL A 123 -3.47 -12.85 5.38
N VAL A 124 -2.16 -12.64 5.24
CA VAL A 124 -1.49 -11.38 5.61
C VAL A 124 -1.88 -10.27 4.63
N THR A 125 -2.48 -9.20 5.12
CA THR A 125 -2.95 -8.08 4.30
C THR A 125 -2.14 -6.80 4.48
N GLN A 126 -1.46 -6.65 5.63
CA GLN A 126 -0.65 -5.48 5.92
C GLN A 126 0.50 -5.82 6.88
N ILE A 127 1.64 -5.19 6.67
CA ILE A 127 2.71 -5.11 7.66
C ILE A 127 2.50 -3.83 8.47
N GLU A 128 2.25 -3.97 9.77
CA GLU A 128 2.10 -2.83 10.68
C GLU A 128 3.47 -2.27 11.09
N GLY A 129 4.43 -3.14 11.41
CA GLY A 129 5.73 -2.73 11.93
C GLY A 129 6.67 -3.90 12.23
N VAL A 130 7.93 -3.56 12.52
CA VAL A 130 8.94 -4.48 13.05
C VAL A 130 9.52 -3.86 14.32
N GLY A 131 9.83 -4.69 15.33
CA GLY A 131 10.51 -4.23 16.55
C GLY A 131 9.60 -3.98 17.74
N GLY A 132 8.36 -3.54 17.52
CA GLY A 132 7.43 -3.24 18.62
C GLY A 132 7.89 -2.08 19.51
N GLY A 133 7.15 -1.84 20.60
CA GLY A 133 7.30 -0.67 21.47
C GLY A 133 6.34 0.46 21.07
N LEU A 134 5.47 0.85 22.00
CA LEU A 134 4.63 2.06 21.92
C LEU A 134 5.34 3.23 22.57
#